data_AF-A0A820DMN4-F1
#
_entry.id   AF-A0A820DMN4-F1
#
_cell.length_a   1.000
_cell.length_b   1.000
_cell.length_c   1.000
_cell.angle_alpha   90.00
_cell.angle_beta   90.00
_cell.angle_gamma   90.00
#
_symmetry.space_group_name_H-M   'P 1'
#
loop_
_entity.id
_entity.type
_entity.pdbx_description
1 polymer ?
#
loop_
_entity_poly.entity_id
_entity_poly.type
_entity_poly.pdbx_seq_one_letter_code
_entity_poly.pdbx_strand_id
1 'polypeptide(L)'
;MKQKYLKRVEDIRIAHRDIANYFLEAFIESKPLIDMNRNVQIRGDNGRRFILQQPLLYSEVAYNYRRLSELWYQLMHSGDIDRLKEYTLCCFEYLLSKIHGLSIEQLLWEFDIICSNILDADILLVQATLKTITNIISSNPMLLAGEIILRLKNIKSRYNEHIESLYVQAHEWCESCNTPVFVPLSSWISTIPPMTITILPCNDCVYKITPTTFNQHVFCATRQNEIAMYHIPS
;
A
#
# COMPACT_ATOMS: atom_id res chain seq x y z
N MET A 1 25.74 15.34 2.15
CA MET A 1 24.83 15.58 1.00
C MET A 1 23.45 16.12 1.40
N LYS A 2 22.72 15.50 2.36
CA LYS A 2 21.38 15.95 2.82
C LYS A 2 21.30 17.45 3.18
N GLN A 3 22.28 17.99 3.90
CA GLN A 3 22.27 19.38 4.37
C GLN A 3 22.31 20.45 3.26
N LYS A 4 22.67 20.10 2.01
CA LYS A 4 22.89 21.10 0.95
C LYS A 4 21.65 21.37 0.09
N TYR A 5 20.76 20.40 -0.10
CA TYR A 5 19.66 20.51 -1.07
C TYR A 5 18.25 20.28 -0.49
N LEU A 6 18.10 19.57 0.64
CA LEU A 6 16.81 19.32 1.29
C LEU A 6 16.96 19.38 2.81
N LYS A 7 16.85 20.60 3.36
CA LYS A 7 17.09 20.85 4.79
C LYS A 7 15.86 20.53 5.66
N ARG A 8 14.65 20.68 5.13
CA ARG A 8 13.40 20.42 5.85
C ARG A 8 12.84 19.07 5.43
N VAL A 9 12.30 18.34 6.41
CA VAL A 9 11.62 17.06 6.16
C VAL A 9 10.41 17.26 5.24
N GLU A 10 9.72 18.39 5.37
CA GLU A 10 8.58 18.71 4.52
C GLU A 10 8.95 18.83 3.04
N ASP A 11 10.09 19.46 2.72
CA ASP A 11 10.58 19.57 1.34
C ASP A 11 10.87 18.18 0.75
N ILE A 12 11.34 17.24 1.57
CA ILE A 12 11.59 15.84 1.17
C ILE A 12 10.26 15.14 0.87
N ARG A 13 9.26 15.28 1.74
CA ARG A 13 7.93 14.68 1.54
C ARG A 13 7.25 15.22 0.29
N ILE A 14 7.32 16.54 0.07
CA ILE A 14 6.79 17.19 -1.13
C ILE A 14 7.47 16.64 -2.38
N ALA A 15 8.80 16.47 -2.36
CA ALA A 15 9.54 15.90 -3.50
C ALA A 15 9.08 14.47 -3.81
N HIS A 16 8.95 13.60 -2.79
CA HIS A 16 8.43 12.24 -2.98
C HIS A 16 7.00 12.24 -3.52
N ARG A 17 6.13 13.11 -2.99
CA ARG A 17 4.75 13.27 -3.49
C ARG A 17 4.72 13.71 -4.95
N ASP A 18 5.58 14.65 -5.33
CA ASP A 18 5.70 15.13 -6.71
C ASP A 18 6.18 14.04 -7.66
N ILE A 19 7.09 13.16 -7.23
CA ILE A 19 7.51 12.01 -8.03
C ILE A 19 6.38 10.98 -8.13
N ALA A 20 5.66 10.69 -7.03
CA ALA A 20 4.51 9.79 -7.07
C ALA A 20 3.43 10.30 -8.04
N ASN A 21 3.12 11.60 -8.00
CA ASN A 21 2.16 12.24 -8.91
C ASN A 21 2.57 12.16 -10.39
N TYR A 22 3.86 12.01 -10.71
CA TYR A 22 4.32 11.75 -12.08
C TYR A 22 3.87 10.36 -12.57
N PHE A 23 3.95 9.35 -11.71
CA PHE A 23 3.50 7.98 -12.03
C PHE A 23 1.98 7.83 -11.99
N LEU A 24 1.31 8.60 -11.13
CA LEU A 24 -0.16 8.63 -11.02
C LEU A 24 -0.83 9.56 -12.02
N GLU A 25 -0.07 10.09 -12.99
CA GLU A 25 -0.62 10.86 -14.10
C GLU A 25 -1.35 12.16 -13.71
N ALA A 26 -1.24 12.58 -12.45
CA ALA A 26 -1.89 13.77 -11.90
C ALA A 26 -1.42 15.09 -12.54
N PHE A 27 -0.31 15.05 -13.29
CA PHE A 27 0.29 16.21 -13.94
C PHE A 27 0.10 16.27 -15.46
N ILE A 28 -0.62 15.32 -16.07
CA ILE A 28 -0.84 15.29 -17.54
C ILE A 28 -1.46 16.60 -18.05
N GLU A 29 -2.35 17.22 -17.27
CA GLU A 29 -3.07 18.42 -17.71
C GLU A 29 -2.49 19.74 -17.18
N SER A 30 -1.69 19.73 -16.09
CA SER A 30 -1.60 20.95 -15.27
C SER A 30 -0.35 21.18 -14.42
N LYS A 31 0.83 20.56 -14.64
CA LYS A 31 2.04 21.06 -13.92
C LYS A 31 2.48 22.40 -14.52
N PRO A 32 2.28 23.55 -13.83
CA PRO A 32 2.62 24.83 -14.40
C PRO A 32 4.14 24.96 -14.50
N LEU A 33 4.64 25.46 -15.64
CA LEU A 33 6.02 25.88 -15.77
C LEU A 33 6.23 27.14 -14.91
N ILE A 34 7.06 27.04 -13.89
CA ILE A 34 7.48 28.18 -13.07
C ILE A 34 8.83 28.66 -13.59
N ASP A 35 8.91 29.93 -13.98
CA ASP A 35 10.18 30.60 -14.22
C ASP A 35 10.87 30.84 -12.87
N MET A 36 11.92 30.07 -12.60
CA MET A 36 12.68 30.11 -11.35
C MET A 36 13.35 31.47 -11.08
N ASN A 37 13.59 32.28 -12.13
CA ASN A 37 14.21 33.59 -11.97
C ASN A 37 13.20 34.67 -11.56
N ARG A 38 11.93 34.49 -11.94
CA ARG A 38 10.87 35.49 -11.72
C ARG A 38 9.81 35.03 -10.72
N ASN A 39 9.82 33.76 -10.30
CA ASN A 39 8.76 33.12 -9.51
C ASN A 39 7.35 33.32 -10.10
N VAL A 40 7.26 33.39 -11.44
CA VAL A 40 5.98 33.54 -12.15
C VAL A 40 5.65 32.26 -12.89
N GLN A 41 4.39 31.82 -12.79
CA GLN A 41 3.86 30.74 -13.62
C GLN A 41 3.70 31.25 -15.06
N ILE A 42 4.33 30.54 -16.00
CA ILE A 42 4.14 30.77 -17.44
C ILE A 42 2.73 30.32 -17.77
N ARG A 43 1.88 31.25 -18.24
CA ARG A 43 0.48 30.99 -18.61
C ARG A 43 0.36 30.69 -20.12
N GLY A 44 -0.68 29.95 -20.51
CA GLY A 44 -0.99 29.59 -21.90
C GLY A 44 -0.45 28.23 -22.35
N ASP A 45 -0.57 27.88 -23.63
CA ASP A 45 -0.10 26.60 -24.20
C ASP A 45 1.42 26.38 -24.01
N ASN A 46 2.18 27.47 -23.89
CA ASN A 46 3.63 27.46 -23.64
C ASN A 46 3.99 27.24 -22.16
N GLY A 47 2.99 27.20 -21.28
CA GLY A 47 3.13 27.06 -19.82
C GLY A 47 2.95 25.63 -19.31
N ARG A 48 2.67 24.67 -20.19
CA ARG A 48 2.42 23.27 -19.85
C ARG A 48 3.71 22.45 -20.01
N ARG A 49 4.05 21.66 -18.99
CA ARG A 49 5.05 20.60 -19.15
C ARG A 49 4.38 19.43 -19.84
N PHE A 50 4.81 19.09 -21.05
CA PHE A 50 4.42 17.83 -21.68
C PHE A 50 5.06 16.69 -20.89
N ILE A 51 4.23 15.94 -20.18
CA ILE A 51 4.64 14.77 -19.42
C ILE A 51 4.06 13.55 -20.14
N LEU A 52 4.92 12.60 -20.47
CA LEU A 52 4.50 11.33 -21.06
C LEU A 52 3.69 10.54 -20.03
N GLN A 53 2.59 9.93 -20.49
CA GLN A 53 1.81 8.99 -19.70
C GLN A 53 2.70 7.91 -19.10
N GLN A 54 2.38 7.50 -17.88
CA GLN A 54 3.09 6.48 -17.13
C GLN A 54 2.10 5.39 -16.72
N PRO A 55 1.45 4.70 -17.68
CA PRO A 55 0.49 3.67 -17.37
C PRO A 55 1.18 2.51 -16.64
N LEU A 56 0.39 1.67 -15.98
CA LEU A 56 0.89 0.47 -15.33
C LEU A 56 1.37 -0.55 -16.37
N LEU A 57 0.60 -0.70 -17.46
CA LEU A 57 0.93 -1.48 -18.64
C LEU A 57 1.05 -0.55 -19.86
N TYR A 58 2.15 -0.64 -20.59
CA TYR A 58 2.30 0.03 -21.89
C TYR A 58 1.60 -0.73 -23.01
N SER A 59 1.48 -2.05 -22.86
CA SER A 59 0.75 -2.95 -23.74
C SER A 59 0.37 -4.22 -22.97
N GLU A 60 -0.39 -5.14 -23.58
CA GLU A 60 -0.78 -6.42 -22.97
C GLU A 60 0.38 -7.24 -22.40
N VAL A 61 1.60 -7.02 -22.90
CA VAL A 61 2.81 -7.79 -22.53
C VAL A 61 3.93 -6.93 -21.96
N ALA A 62 3.78 -5.60 -21.93
CA ALA A 62 4.85 -4.67 -21.53
C ALA A 62 4.46 -3.89 -20.27
N TYR A 63 5.10 -4.22 -19.15
CA TYR A 63 4.89 -3.56 -17.87
C TYR A 63 5.78 -2.32 -17.71
N ASN A 64 5.27 -1.32 -16.98
CA ASN A 64 6.07 -0.19 -16.56
C ASN A 64 6.86 -0.52 -15.29
N TYR A 65 8.03 -1.16 -15.47
CA TYR A 65 8.91 -1.55 -14.36
C TYR A 65 9.32 -0.40 -13.46
N ARG A 66 9.46 0.81 -14.02
CA ARG A 66 9.83 1.98 -13.22
C ARG A 66 8.70 2.37 -12.28
N ARG A 67 7.46 2.43 -12.78
CA ARG A 67 6.28 2.68 -11.94
C ARG A 67 6.12 1.59 -10.88
N LEU A 68 6.21 0.32 -11.28
CA LEU A 68 6.10 -0.81 -10.36
C LEU A 68 7.17 -0.75 -9.26
N SER A 69 8.43 -0.46 -9.57
CA SER A 69 9.51 -0.48 -8.58
C SER A 69 9.60 0.76 -7.70
N GLU A 70 9.16 1.93 -8.18
CA GLU A 70 9.37 3.19 -7.45
C GLU A 70 8.11 3.74 -6.79
N LEU A 71 6.92 3.51 -7.34
CA LEU A 71 5.69 4.20 -6.90
C LEU A 71 5.41 4.00 -5.41
N TRP A 72 5.46 2.75 -4.93
CA TRP A 72 5.23 2.43 -3.52
C TRP A 72 6.22 3.15 -2.60
N TYR A 73 7.49 3.24 -3.00
CA TYR A 73 8.55 3.87 -2.23
C TYR A 73 8.32 5.38 -2.11
N GLN A 74 7.95 6.02 -3.22
CA GLN A 74 7.64 7.46 -3.23
C GLN A 74 6.39 7.76 -2.39
N LEU A 75 5.34 6.95 -2.50
CA LEU A 75 4.12 7.12 -1.70
C LEU A 75 4.39 6.93 -0.20
N MET A 76 5.12 5.86 0.18
CA MET A 76 5.52 5.60 1.56
C MET A 76 6.28 6.79 2.16
N HIS A 77 7.27 7.33 1.45
CA HIS A 77 8.07 8.46 1.95
C HIS A 77 7.37 9.82 1.87
N SER A 78 6.30 9.95 1.07
CA SER A 78 5.42 11.12 1.12
C SER A 78 4.58 11.15 2.41
N GLY A 79 4.35 9.99 3.03
CA GLY A 79 3.50 9.82 4.20
C GLY A 79 1.99 9.84 3.90
N ASP A 80 1.62 9.67 2.63
CA ASP A 80 0.23 9.56 2.16
C ASP A 80 -0.17 8.07 2.09
N ILE A 81 -0.67 7.56 3.22
CA ILE A 81 -0.96 6.13 3.41
C ILE A 81 -2.18 5.71 2.59
N ASP A 82 -3.18 6.58 2.47
CA ASP A 82 -4.41 6.27 1.72
C ASP A 82 -4.09 6.07 0.24
N ARG A 83 -3.29 6.96 -0.36
CA ARG A 83 -2.81 6.77 -1.74
C ARG A 83 -1.91 5.56 -1.89
N LEU A 84 -1.07 5.26 -0.90
CA LEU A 84 -0.26 4.05 -0.91
C LEU A 84 -1.15 2.79 -0.95
N LYS A 85 -2.23 2.75 -0.17
CA LYS A 85 -3.19 1.64 -0.20
C LYS A 85 -3.95 1.60 -1.53
N GLU A 86 -4.53 2.71 -1.94
CA GLU A 86 -5.38 2.83 -3.13
C GLU A 86 -4.67 2.45 -4.43
N TYR A 87 -3.44 2.93 -4.65
CA TYR A 87 -2.75 2.78 -5.94
C TYR A 87 -1.73 1.64 -5.99
N THR A 88 -1.35 1.06 -4.85
CA THR A 88 -0.37 -0.06 -4.82
C THR A 88 -0.84 -1.23 -3.96
N LEU A 89 -0.88 -1.08 -2.64
CA LEU A 89 -0.96 -2.24 -1.72
C LEU A 89 -2.34 -2.91 -1.69
N CYS A 90 -3.40 -2.16 -1.94
CA CYS A 90 -4.78 -2.64 -2.02
C CYS A 90 -5.35 -2.49 -3.45
N CYS A 91 -4.48 -2.37 -4.46
CA CYS A 91 -4.86 -2.32 -5.86
C CYS A 91 -4.60 -3.69 -6.51
N PHE A 92 -5.66 -4.38 -6.92
CA PHE A 92 -5.54 -5.72 -7.48
C PHE A 92 -4.69 -5.73 -8.75
N GLU A 93 -4.94 -4.80 -9.67
CA GLU A 93 -4.23 -4.69 -10.94
C GLU A 93 -2.73 -4.44 -10.71
N TYR A 94 -2.38 -3.60 -9.74
CA TYR A 94 -0.99 -3.35 -9.36
C TYR A 94 -0.32 -4.60 -8.80
N LEU A 95 -0.95 -5.28 -7.84
CA LEU A 95 -0.40 -6.49 -7.22
C LEU A 95 -0.17 -7.59 -8.28
N LEU A 96 -1.16 -7.81 -9.14
CA LEU A 96 -1.07 -8.78 -10.23
C LEU A 96 0.06 -8.42 -11.20
N SER A 97 0.10 -7.16 -11.66
CA SER A 97 1.15 -6.67 -12.57
C SER A 97 2.55 -6.77 -11.97
N LYS A 98 2.67 -6.54 -10.66
CA LYS A 98 3.93 -6.67 -9.93
C LYS A 98 4.42 -8.12 -9.89
N ILE A 99 3.53 -9.06 -9.59
CA ILE A 99 3.84 -10.49 -9.55
C ILE A 99 4.22 -11.00 -10.95
N HIS A 100 3.49 -10.56 -11.99
CA HIS A 100 3.76 -10.98 -13.37
C HIS A 100 5.04 -10.37 -13.95
N GLY A 101 5.23 -9.07 -13.78
CA GLY A 101 6.37 -8.37 -14.36
C GLY A 101 7.66 -8.67 -13.59
N LEU A 102 7.58 -8.78 -12.27
CA LEU A 102 8.71 -8.98 -11.38
C LEU A 102 8.58 -10.32 -10.67
N SER A 103 8.29 -10.35 -9.37
CA SER A 103 8.08 -11.58 -8.63
C SER A 103 7.30 -11.33 -7.34
N ILE A 104 6.72 -12.40 -6.78
CA ILE A 104 6.04 -12.35 -5.48
C ILE A 104 7.04 -12.12 -4.34
N GLU A 105 8.26 -12.63 -4.44
CA GLU A 105 9.30 -12.44 -3.42
C GLU A 105 9.70 -10.97 -3.31
N GLN A 106 9.83 -10.27 -4.45
CA GLN A 106 10.09 -8.84 -4.45
C GLN A 106 8.92 -8.07 -3.82
N LEU A 107 7.68 -8.41 -4.16
CA LEU A 107 6.50 -7.79 -3.56
C LEU A 107 6.45 -8.00 -2.04
N LEU A 108 6.71 -9.21 -1.56
CA LEU A 108 6.74 -9.51 -0.12
C LEU A 108 7.84 -8.74 0.62
N TRP A 109 9.03 -8.60 0.00
CA TRP A 109 10.10 -7.79 0.53
C TRP A 109 9.72 -6.31 0.65
N GLU A 110 9.00 -5.77 -0.34
CA GLU A 110 8.46 -4.40 -0.28
C GLU A 110 7.45 -4.25 0.86
N PHE A 111 6.54 -5.22 1.04
CA PHE A 111 5.63 -5.24 2.18
C PHE A 111 6.39 -5.30 3.53
N ASP A 112 7.45 -6.09 3.64
CA ASP A 112 8.26 -6.16 4.87
C ASP A 112 8.89 -4.79 5.22
N ILE A 113 9.38 -4.07 4.22
CA ILE A 113 9.90 -2.70 4.40
C ILE A 113 8.79 -1.75 4.83
N ILE A 114 7.63 -1.81 4.18
CA ILE A 114 6.51 -0.93 4.47
C ILE A 114 5.99 -1.17 5.88
N CYS A 115 5.75 -2.43 6.27
CA CYS A 115 5.30 -2.79 7.61
C CYS A 115 6.31 -2.45 8.71
N SER A 116 7.61 -2.33 8.37
CA SER A 116 8.63 -1.86 9.31
C SER A 116 8.58 -0.34 9.54
N ASN A 117 7.95 0.43 8.64
CA ASN A 117 7.85 1.89 8.71
C ASN A 117 6.43 2.38 9.03
N ILE A 118 5.40 1.61 8.66
CA ILE A 118 3.99 1.97 8.74
C ILE A 118 3.25 0.84 9.46
N LEU A 119 2.46 1.21 10.47
CA LEU A 119 1.64 0.28 11.24
C LEU A 119 0.16 0.51 10.89
N ASP A 120 -0.36 -0.27 9.95
CA ASP A 120 -1.72 -0.18 9.42
C ASP A 120 -2.32 -1.59 9.24
N ALA A 121 -3.55 -1.80 9.70
CA ALA A 121 -4.17 -3.12 9.70
C ALA A 121 -4.49 -3.65 8.30
N ASP A 122 -4.80 -2.78 7.33
CA ASP A 122 -5.10 -3.21 5.96
C ASP A 122 -3.82 -3.74 5.30
N ILE A 123 -2.71 -3.02 5.45
CA ILE A 123 -1.40 -3.39 4.88
C ILE A 123 -0.94 -4.74 5.46
N LEU A 124 -1.02 -4.89 6.78
CA LEU A 124 -0.64 -6.14 7.44
C LEU A 124 -1.53 -7.31 7.00
N LEU A 125 -2.82 -7.07 6.77
CA LEU A 125 -3.75 -8.09 6.32
C LEU A 125 -3.37 -8.58 4.92
N VAL A 126 -3.12 -7.66 3.98
CA VAL A 126 -2.71 -8.02 2.63
C VAL A 126 -1.37 -8.75 2.65
N GLN A 127 -0.41 -8.29 3.44
CA GLN A 127 0.88 -8.97 3.59
C GLN A 127 0.71 -10.40 4.11
N ALA A 128 -0.07 -10.60 5.18
CA ALA A 128 -0.32 -11.91 5.76
C ALA A 128 -1.06 -12.83 4.77
N THR A 129 -1.98 -12.26 3.98
CA THR A 129 -2.66 -12.95 2.87
C THR A 129 -1.61 -13.47 1.89
N LEU A 130 -0.79 -12.57 1.33
CA LEU A 130 0.22 -12.87 0.32
C LEU A 130 1.24 -13.91 0.82
N LYS A 131 1.74 -13.77 2.05
CA LYS A 131 2.65 -14.75 2.68
C LYS A 131 2.05 -16.14 2.76
N THR A 132 0.74 -16.25 2.96
CA THR A 132 0.07 -17.55 3.06
C THR A 132 -0.08 -18.22 1.70
N ILE A 133 -0.16 -17.44 0.62
CA ILE A 133 -0.44 -17.92 -0.74
C ILE A 133 0.78 -17.88 -1.66
N THR A 134 1.96 -17.50 -1.16
CA THR A 134 3.20 -17.37 -1.93
C THR A 134 3.46 -18.59 -2.82
N ASN A 135 3.42 -19.80 -2.28
CA ASN A 135 3.73 -21.02 -3.04
C ASN A 135 2.73 -21.26 -4.21
N ILE A 136 1.46 -20.89 -4.01
CA ILE A 136 0.40 -21.02 -5.01
C ILE A 136 0.64 -19.99 -6.13
N ILE A 137 0.88 -18.74 -5.75
CA ILE A 137 1.15 -17.64 -6.68
C ILE A 137 2.44 -17.85 -7.48
N SER A 138 3.53 -18.27 -6.82
CA SER A 138 4.81 -18.53 -7.49
C SER A 138 4.67 -19.58 -8.60
N SER A 139 3.71 -20.51 -8.45
CA SER A 139 3.40 -21.53 -9.46
C SER A 139 2.48 -21.00 -10.56
N ASN A 140 1.42 -20.27 -10.18
CA ASN A 140 0.49 -19.68 -11.13
C ASN A 140 -0.09 -18.35 -10.59
N PRO A 141 0.42 -17.20 -11.09
CA PRO A 141 -0.04 -15.87 -10.67
C PRO A 141 -1.51 -15.58 -10.97
N MET A 142 -2.13 -16.24 -11.96
CA MET A 142 -3.55 -16.03 -12.31
C MET A 142 -4.50 -16.43 -11.17
N LEU A 143 -4.04 -17.25 -10.22
CA LEU A 143 -4.83 -17.69 -9.07
C LEU A 143 -4.95 -16.63 -7.97
N LEU A 144 -4.22 -15.51 -8.07
CA LEU A 144 -4.22 -14.44 -7.08
C LEU A 144 -5.64 -13.95 -6.75
N ALA A 145 -6.47 -13.70 -7.75
CA ALA A 145 -7.82 -13.19 -7.56
C ALA A 145 -8.68 -14.15 -6.73
N GLY A 146 -8.68 -15.44 -7.09
CA GLY A 146 -9.42 -16.47 -6.37
C GLY A 146 -8.99 -16.60 -4.91
N GLU A 147 -7.68 -16.56 -4.65
CA GLU A 147 -7.13 -16.60 -3.28
C GLU A 147 -7.50 -15.36 -2.45
N ILE A 148 -7.46 -14.17 -3.05
CA ILE A 148 -7.88 -12.92 -2.38
C ILE A 148 -9.37 -13.00 -2.03
N ILE A 149 -10.23 -13.36 -2.98
CA ILE A 149 -11.68 -13.49 -2.78
C ILE A 149 -11.96 -14.48 -1.65
N LEU A 150 -11.33 -15.66 -1.71
CA LEU A 150 -11.54 -16.73 -0.74
C LEU A 150 -11.26 -16.28 0.70
N ARG A 151 -10.15 -15.55 0.89
CA ARG A 151 -9.61 -15.17 2.19
C ARG A 151 -10.25 -13.91 2.76
N LEU A 152 -10.60 -12.95 1.90
CA LEU A 152 -11.18 -11.67 2.32
C LEU A 152 -12.70 -11.71 2.47
N LYS A 153 -13.41 -12.64 1.81
CA LYS A 153 -14.89 -12.68 1.76
C LYS A 153 -15.60 -12.49 3.11
N ASN A 154 -15.12 -13.17 4.16
CA ASN A 154 -15.77 -13.13 5.48
C ASN A 154 -15.27 -12.01 6.41
N ILE A 155 -14.18 -11.33 6.04
CA ILE A 155 -13.52 -10.35 6.91
C ILE A 155 -13.52 -8.94 6.35
N LYS A 156 -13.75 -8.75 5.03
CA LYS A 156 -13.66 -7.45 4.37
C LYS A 156 -14.48 -6.34 5.04
N SER A 157 -15.64 -6.68 5.60
CA SER A 157 -16.53 -5.72 6.29
C SER A 157 -16.02 -5.22 7.65
N ARG A 158 -14.93 -5.80 8.16
CA ARG A 158 -14.29 -5.41 9.42
C ARG A 158 -13.11 -4.45 9.23
N TYR A 159 -12.71 -4.19 8.00
CA TYR A 159 -11.54 -3.38 7.64
C TYR A 159 -11.98 -2.12 6.87
N ASN A 160 -11.03 -1.28 6.46
CA ASN A 160 -11.35 -0.06 5.71
C ASN A 160 -11.81 -0.35 4.28
N GLU A 161 -12.36 0.69 3.64
CA GLU A 161 -12.88 0.64 2.27
C GLU A 161 -11.86 0.14 1.22
N HIS A 162 -10.55 0.30 1.47
CA HIS A 162 -9.51 -0.20 0.57
C HIS A 162 -9.50 -1.73 0.47
N ILE A 163 -9.77 -2.45 1.56
CA ILE A 163 -9.84 -3.92 1.56
C ILE A 163 -11.09 -4.40 0.82
N GLU A 164 -12.21 -3.70 1.00
CA GLU A 164 -13.41 -3.98 0.21
C GLU A 164 -13.19 -3.68 -1.28
N SER A 165 -12.52 -2.57 -1.61
CA SER A 165 -12.15 -2.23 -2.98
C SER A 165 -11.26 -3.31 -3.60
N LEU A 166 -10.23 -3.80 -2.88
CA LEU A 166 -9.37 -4.89 -3.33
C LEU A 166 -10.19 -6.16 -3.63
N TYR A 167 -11.15 -6.50 -2.76
CA TYR A 167 -12.04 -7.64 -2.98
C TYR A 167 -12.89 -7.48 -4.23
N VAL A 168 -13.49 -6.30 -4.44
CA VAL A 168 -14.33 -6.01 -5.60
C VAL A 168 -13.51 -6.06 -6.88
N GLN A 169 -12.34 -5.41 -6.92
CA GLN A 169 -11.44 -5.43 -8.07
C GLN A 169 -11.00 -6.85 -8.44
N ALA A 170 -10.69 -7.71 -7.45
CA ALA A 170 -10.36 -9.11 -7.69
C ALA A 170 -11.54 -9.87 -8.31
N HIS A 171 -12.77 -9.61 -7.84
CA HIS A 171 -13.96 -10.24 -8.40
C HIS A 171 -14.25 -9.78 -9.83
N GLU A 172 -14.17 -8.47 -10.10
CA GLU A 172 -14.35 -7.90 -11.43
C GLU A 172 -13.33 -8.44 -12.42
N TRP A 173 -12.07 -8.59 -11.98
CA TRP A 173 -11.03 -9.20 -12.81
C TRP A 173 -11.38 -10.64 -13.19
N CYS A 174 -11.87 -11.46 -12.25
CA CYS A 174 -12.32 -12.82 -12.55
C CYS A 174 -13.45 -12.88 -13.58
N GLU A 175 -14.41 -11.96 -13.52
CA GLU A 175 -15.53 -11.89 -14.48
C GLU A 175 -15.05 -11.46 -15.88
N SER A 176 -14.04 -10.60 -15.95
CA SER A 176 -13.46 -10.09 -17.20
C SER A 176 -12.40 -11.01 -17.82
N CYS A 177 -11.98 -12.06 -17.10
CA CYS A 177 -10.85 -12.88 -17.52
C CYS A 177 -11.23 -13.81 -18.68
N ASN A 178 -10.42 -13.80 -19.75
CA ASN A 178 -10.63 -14.66 -20.93
C ASN A 178 -10.20 -16.12 -20.70
N THR A 179 -9.55 -16.43 -19.59
CA THR A 179 -9.11 -17.78 -19.25
C THR A 179 -9.97 -18.33 -18.11
N PRO A 180 -10.21 -19.66 -18.07
CA PRO A 180 -10.98 -20.24 -16.98
C PRO A 180 -10.21 -20.12 -15.66
N VAL A 181 -10.77 -19.38 -14.71
CA VAL A 181 -10.23 -19.21 -13.35
C VAL A 181 -11.16 -19.89 -12.36
N PHE A 182 -10.58 -20.59 -11.37
CA PHE A 182 -11.35 -21.19 -10.28
C PHE A 182 -11.66 -20.14 -9.21
N VAL A 183 -12.92 -19.75 -9.11
CA VAL A 183 -13.40 -18.83 -8.06
C VAL A 183 -14.19 -19.61 -7.02
N PRO A 184 -13.69 -19.73 -5.79
CA PRO A 184 -14.39 -20.47 -4.74
C PRO A 184 -15.58 -19.65 -4.21
N LEU A 185 -16.77 -20.26 -4.26
CA LEU A 185 -18.01 -19.61 -3.81
C LEU A 185 -18.22 -19.69 -2.30
N SER A 186 -17.49 -20.56 -1.59
CA SER A 186 -17.54 -20.70 -0.14
C SER A 186 -16.17 -20.39 0.49
N SER A 187 -16.18 -19.85 1.71
CA SER A 187 -14.95 -19.62 2.49
C SER A 187 -14.76 -20.77 3.47
N TRP A 188 -14.11 -21.83 3.00
CA TRP A 188 -13.80 -23.03 3.78
C TRP A 188 -12.34 -23.07 4.26
N ILE A 189 -11.48 -22.21 3.70
CA ILE A 189 -10.11 -22.02 4.17
C ILE A 189 -10.13 -21.10 5.39
N SER A 190 -9.40 -21.48 6.44
CA SER A 190 -9.20 -20.65 7.63
C SER A 190 -8.84 -19.24 7.19
N THR A 191 -9.65 -18.27 7.65
CA THR A 191 -9.28 -16.86 7.56
C THR A 191 -7.90 -16.70 8.19
N ILE A 192 -7.12 -15.75 7.67
CA ILE A 192 -5.85 -15.34 8.27
C ILE A 192 -6.10 -15.18 9.77
N PRO A 193 -5.28 -15.77 10.64
CA PRO A 193 -5.48 -15.66 12.08
C PRO A 193 -5.68 -14.17 12.40
N PRO A 194 -6.68 -13.82 13.22
CA PRO A 194 -6.93 -12.43 13.51
C PRO A 194 -5.61 -11.81 13.97
N MET A 195 -5.25 -10.68 13.37
CA MET A 195 -4.08 -9.90 13.79
C MET A 195 -4.38 -9.21 15.12
N THR A 196 -4.85 -9.99 16.07
CA THR A 196 -4.91 -9.62 17.47
C THR A 196 -3.46 -9.52 17.92
N ILE A 197 -3.04 -8.36 18.41
CA ILE A 197 -1.81 -8.29 19.19
C ILE A 197 -2.02 -9.20 20.40
N THR A 198 -1.44 -10.40 20.36
CA THR A 198 -1.56 -11.36 21.47
C THR A 198 -0.58 -11.03 22.59
N ILE A 199 0.51 -10.30 22.30
CA ILE A 199 1.61 -10.07 23.24
C ILE A 199 2.19 -8.66 23.05
N LEU A 200 2.16 -7.85 24.11
CA LEU A 200 2.88 -6.58 24.24
C LEU A 200 4.05 -6.78 25.22
N PRO A 201 5.31 -6.78 24.76
CA PRO A 201 6.46 -6.89 25.66
C PRO A 201 6.54 -5.61 26.49
N CYS A 202 6.13 -5.72 27.76
CA CYS A 202 6.29 -4.67 28.74
C CYS A 202 7.51 -4.99 29.63
N ASN A 203 8.29 -3.97 29.96
CA ASN A 203 9.50 -4.15 30.77
C ASN A 203 9.19 -4.54 32.22
N ASP A 204 7.93 -4.38 32.66
CA ASP A 204 7.52 -4.59 34.04
C ASP A 204 6.09 -5.16 34.15
N CYS A 205 5.69 -5.57 35.36
CA CYS A 205 4.35 -6.05 35.67
C CYS A 205 3.31 -4.95 35.45
N VAL A 206 2.47 -5.15 34.43
CA VAL A 206 1.37 -4.24 34.09
C VAL A 206 0.23 -4.38 35.11
N TYR A 207 -0.19 -3.26 35.70
CA TYR A 207 -1.34 -3.18 36.60
C TYR A 207 -2.64 -2.88 35.85
N LYS A 208 -2.58 -2.01 34.84
CA LYS A 208 -3.75 -1.62 34.06
C LYS A 208 -3.39 -1.36 32.61
N ILE A 209 -4.26 -1.82 31.71
CA ILE A 209 -4.17 -1.59 30.27
C ILE A 209 -5.43 -0.83 29.85
N THR A 210 -5.29 0.21 29.05
CA THR A 210 -6.44 0.95 28.51
C THR A 210 -6.15 1.38 27.07
N PRO A 211 -6.97 0.99 26.09
CA PRO A 211 -6.85 1.48 24.73
C PRO A 211 -7.32 2.93 24.63
N THR A 212 -6.75 3.65 23.67
CA THR A 212 -7.26 4.96 23.24
C THR A 212 -8.55 4.79 22.44
N THR A 213 -9.36 5.85 22.39
CA THR A 213 -10.62 5.88 21.63
C THR A 213 -10.45 5.60 20.14
N PHE A 214 -9.25 5.84 19.61
CA PHE A 214 -8.90 5.60 18.21
C PHE A 214 -8.29 4.22 17.97
N ASN A 215 -8.14 3.38 19.01
CA ASN A 215 -7.50 2.06 18.96
C ASN A 215 -6.07 2.01 18.38
N GLN A 216 -5.46 3.15 18.09
CA GLN A 216 -4.07 3.27 17.58
C GLN A 216 -3.03 3.20 18.68
N HIS A 217 -3.42 3.50 19.92
CA HIS A 217 -2.52 3.41 21.07
C HIS A 217 -3.15 2.66 22.23
N VAL A 218 -2.31 1.96 22.97
CA VAL A 218 -2.64 1.38 24.27
C VAL A 218 -1.71 1.93 25.33
N PHE A 219 -2.31 2.39 26.42
CA PHE A 219 -1.58 2.78 27.61
C PHE A 219 -1.49 1.62 28.59
N CYS A 220 -0.27 1.36 29.06
CA CYS A 220 0.04 0.39 30.09
C CYS A 220 0.57 1.14 31.32
N ALA A 221 -0.13 1.04 32.44
CA ALA A 221 0.37 1.49 33.73
C ALA A 221 1.10 0.34 34.43
N THR A 222 2.37 0.55 34.79
CA THR A 222 3.20 -0.43 35.50
C THR A 222 3.04 -0.29 37.02
N ARG A 223 3.45 -1.32 37.77
CA ARG A 223 3.48 -1.27 39.24
C ARG A 223 4.50 -0.27 39.82
N GLN A 224 5.44 0.20 39.00
CA GLN A 224 6.42 1.24 39.35
C GLN A 224 5.90 2.67 39.15
N ASN A 225 4.59 2.86 38.94
CA ASN A 225 3.96 4.15 38.62
C ASN A 225 4.46 4.77 37.30
N GLU A 226 4.95 3.97 36.36
CA GLU A 226 5.27 4.43 35.00
C GLU A 226 4.09 4.18 34.07
N ILE A 227 3.90 5.09 33.10
CA ILE A 227 2.88 4.94 32.04
C ILE A 227 3.63 4.81 30.72
N ALA A 228 3.51 3.65 30.09
CA ALA A 228 4.03 3.40 28.75
C ALA A 228 2.89 3.48 27.73
N MET A 229 3.16 4.09 26.58
CA MET A 229 2.25 4.13 25.44
C MET A 229 2.82 3.24 24.33
N TYR A 230 2.00 2.33 23.82
CA TYR A 230 2.34 1.45 22.72
C TYR A 230 1.46 1.74 21.51
N HIS A 231 2.05 1.75 20.32
CA HIS A 231 1.32 1.89 19.07
C HIS A 231 0.80 0.52 18.60
N ILE A 232 -0.46 0.49 18.20
CA ILE A 232 -1.19 -0.68 17.70
C ILE A 232 -1.62 -0.38 16.25
N PRO A 233 -1.63 -1.37 15.34
CA PRO A 233 -2.20 -1.19 14.02
C PRO A 233 -3.71 -0.96 14.15
N SER A 234 -4.19 0.19 13.65
CA SER A 234 -5.61 0.46 13.45
C SER A 234 -6.11 -0.11 12.14
#